data_AF-A0A171B160-F1
#
_entry.id   AF-A0A171B160-F1
#
_cell.length_a   1.000
_cell.length_b   1.000
_cell.length_c   1.000
_cell.angle_alpha   90.00
_cell.angle_beta   90.00
_cell.angle_gamma   90.00
#
_symmetry.space_group_name_H-M   'P 1'
#
loop_
_entity.id
_entity.type
_entity.pdbx_description
1 polymer ?
#
loop_
_entity_poly.entity_id
_entity_poly.type
_entity_poly.pdbx_seq_one_letter_code
_entity_poly.pdbx_strand_id
1 'polypeptide(L)'
;VIVSQERYYLRKSGKEETDKQLWWIPLTYTSLSERKFADKTTKYWLRNESEVINVNVKPEDWIIFNLEIGGLYRVQYDNRNWKMIIATLNSDNYTIIPAMNRANLLLDIFDLAWKGELKYSLALKMAKYLNRETEYVPLSFGLQKLSAIGGMLIRTPIYGNFQTYIRSLIGPIYARYDNLLDAKEEPRIHALITEWACEYDIEKCCTQALNLFKQWQHDSSPDKNNPIPTDIRGAVYSTAVRFGGSEVWDFLWDVYRNSNYATEKRI
;
A
#
# COMPACT_ATOMS: atom_id res chain seq x y z
N VAL A 1 9.02 28.49 -8.28
CA VAL A 1 8.71 27.14 -8.77
C VAL A 1 7.71 27.26 -9.91
N ILE A 2 7.88 26.48 -10.97
CA ILE A 2 6.89 26.41 -12.06
C ILE A 2 5.87 25.33 -11.68
N VAL A 3 4.59 25.68 -11.70
CA VAL A 3 3.49 24.74 -11.49
C VAL A 3 2.63 24.72 -12.74
N SER A 4 2.20 23.54 -13.16
CA SER A 4 1.34 23.36 -14.32
C SER A 4 0.25 22.33 -14.04
N GLN A 5 -0.84 22.42 -14.79
CA GLN A 5 -1.95 21.48 -14.72
C GLN A 5 -2.19 20.81 -16.07
N GLU A 6 -2.53 19.52 -16.01
CA GLU A 6 -3.03 18.77 -17.14
C GLU A 6 -4.10 17.78 -16.66
N ARG A 7 -4.98 17.35 -17.57
CA ARG A 7 -5.96 16.31 -17.24
C ARG A 7 -5.25 14.99 -16.99
N TYR A 8 -5.51 14.39 -15.84
CA TYR A 8 -5.00 13.08 -15.51
C TYR A 8 -5.83 11.97 -16.18
N TYR A 9 -5.15 11.10 -16.94
CA TYR A 9 -5.73 9.87 -17.49
C TYR A 9 -4.93 8.68 -16.98
N LEU A 10 -5.59 7.67 -16.41
CA LEU A 10 -4.92 6.45 -15.98
C LEU A 10 -4.31 5.66 -17.15
N ARG A 11 -4.98 5.70 -18.31
CA ARG A 11 -4.50 5.12 -19.57
C ARG A 11 -4.89 6.04 -20.71
N LYS A 12 -3.92 6.44 -21.53
CA LYS A 12 -4.20 7.12 -22.80
C LYS A 12 -4.67 6.08 -23.82
N SER A 13 -5.84 6.32 -24.39
CA SER A 13 -6.56 5.53 -25.38
C SER A 13 -6.44 6.09 -26.80
N GLY A 14 -5.85 7.28 -26.96
CA GLY A 14 -5.77 7.99 -28.24
C GLY A 14 -7.07 8.70 -28.63
N LYS A 15 -8.10 8.67 -27.77
CA LYS A 15 -9.39 9.36 -27.92
C LYS A 15 -9.58 10.46 -26.88
N GLU A 16 -8.48 10.93 -26.28
CA GLU A 16 -8.55 12.00 -25.30
C GLU A 16 -9.08 13.29 -25.96
N GLU A 17 -9.93 14.02 -25.24
CA GLU A 17 -10.41 15.34 -25.68
C GLU A 17 -9.21 16.25 -25.92
N THR A 18 -9.16 16.87 -27.10
CA THR A 18 -8.11 17.81 -27.49
C THR A 18 -8.32 19.20 -26.89
N ASP A 19 -9.53 19.48 -26.39
CA ASP A 19 -9.86 20.75 -25.76
C ASP A 19 -9.18 20.87 -24.40
N LYS A 20 -8.42 21.96 -24.24
CA LYS A 20 -7.71 22.26 -22.99
C LYS A 20 -8.73 22.55 -21.88
N GLN A 21 -8.92 21.58 -20.99
CA GLN A 21 -9.68 21.75 -19.76
C GLN A 21 -8.76 22.33 -18.69
N LEU A 22 -9.15 23.48 -18.14
CA LEU A 22 -8.47 24.12 -17.03
C LEU A 22 -9.39 24.13 -15.81
N TRP A 23 -8.81 23.82 -14.66
CA TRP A 23 -9.46 23.88 -13.36
C TRP A 23 -8.84 25.00 -12.53
N TRP A 24 -9.64 25.57 -11.64
CA TRP A 24 -9.13 26.45 -10.60
C TRP A 24 -8.70 25.58 -9.43
N ILE A 25 -7.39 25.38 -9.29
CA ILE A 25 -6.84 24.41 -8.33
C ILE A 25 -6.31 25.15 -7.10
N PRO A 26 -6.86 24.91 -5.91
CA PRO A 26 -6.31 25.44 -4.67
C PRO A 26 -5.05 24.67 -4.28
N LEU A 27 -3.90 25.31 -4.42
CA LEU A 27 -2.61 24.75 -4.03
C LEU A 27 -2.37 25.00 -2.55
N THR A 28 -2.25 23.90 -1.81
CA THR A 28 -1.67 23.86 -0.47
C THR A 28 -0.31 23.18 -0.58
N TYR A 29 0.69 23.68 0.14
CA TYR A 29 2.02 23.09 0.14
C TYR A 29 2.82 23.45 1.38
N THR A 30 3.77 22.59 1.73
CA THR A 30 4.74 22.81 2.81
C THR A 30 6.11 22.30 2.38
N SER A 31 7.15 22.73 3.09
CA SER A 31 8.53 22.29 2.87
C SER A 31 9.09 21.53 4.06
N LEU A 32 10.26 20.90 3.87
CA LEU A 32 10.97 20.22 4.94
C LEU A 32 11.30 21.14 6.14
N SER A 33 11.65 22.41 5.91
CA SER A 33 11.90 23.36 7.00
C SER A 33 10.61 23.84 7.68
N GLU A 34 9.53 24.05 6.92
CA GLU A 34 8.27 24.57 7.49
C GLU A 34 7.44 23.51 8.22
N ARG A 35 7.29 22.31 7.65
CA ARG A 35 6.53 21.17 8.20
C ARG A 35 5.08 21.48 8.62
N LYS A 36 4.50 22.56 8.10
CA LYS A 36 3.12 22.99 8.38
C LYS A 36 2.07 22.16 7.62
N PHE A 37 2.04 20.85 7.82
CA PHE A 37 1.06 19.97 7.14
C PHE A 37 -0.39 20.22 7.57
N ALA A 38 -0.60 20.66 8.82
CA ALA A 38 -1.93 20.97 9.35
C ALA A 38 -2.50 22.30 8.81
N ASP A 39 -1.66 23.16 8.21
CA ASP A 39 -2.10 24.41 7.61
C ASP A 39 -2.67 24.14 6.20
N LYS A 40 -3.99 23.93 6.15
CA LYS A 40 -4.73 23.66 4.92
C LYS A 40 -5.15 24.95 4.19
N THR A 41 -4.63 26.10 4.60
CA THR A 41 -4.95 27.37 3.95
C THR A 41 -4.45 27.35 2.51
N THR A 42 -5.31 27.68 1.55
CA THR A 42 -4.91 27.82 0.15
C THR A 42 -3.85 28.90 0.02
N LYS A 43 -2.63 28.50 -0.35
CA LYS A 43 -1.49 29.41 -0.52
C LYS A 43 -1.48 30.03 -1.92
N TYR A 44 -2.03 29.33 -2.91
CA TYR A 44 -2.11 29.81 -4.29
C TYR A 44 -3.30 29.20 -5.04
N TRP A 45 -3.89 29.92 -5.98
CA TRP A 45 -4.90 29.40 -6.90
C TRP A 45 -4.29 29.31 -8.30
N LEU A 46 -4.02 28.09 -8.77
CA LEU A 46 -3.58 27.86 -10.15
C LEU A 46 -4.79 27.98 -11.08
N ARG A 47 -4.75 28.95 -11.99
CA ARG A 47 -5.88 29.28 -12.88
C ARG A 47 -5.56 28.99 -14.34
N ASN A 48 -4.29 29.12 -14.71
CA ASN A 48 -3.79 28.88 -16.05
C ASN A 48 -3.14 27.50 -16.15
N GLU A 49 -2.80 27.11 -17.38
CA GLU A 49 -2.11 25.84 -17.69
C GLU A 49 -0.75 25.74 -16.99
N SER A 50 -0.01 26.84 -16.91
CA SER A 50 1.30 26.91 -16.26
C SER A 50 1.53 28.29 -15.68
N GLU A 51 2.02 28.35 -14.45
CA GLU A 51 2.29 29.58 -13.72
C GLU A 51 3.60 29.49 -12.92
N VAL A 52 4.27 30.62 -12.73
CA VAL A 52 5.43 30.71 -11.84
C VAL A 52 4.95 31.22 -10.50
N ILE A 53 5.12 30.40 -9.46
CA ILE A 53 4.80 30.77 -8.09
C ILE A 53 6.07 31.03 -7.28
N ASN A 54 6.03 32.09 -6.47
CA ASN A 54 7.11 32.38 -5.54
C ASN A 54 6.91 31.54 -4.27
N VAL A 55 7.79 30.58 -4.05
CA VAL A 55 7.76 29.74 -2.86
C VAL A 55 9.04 29.98 -2.08
N ASN A 56 8.91 30.25 -0.78
CA ASN A 56 10.05 30.42 0.09
C ASN A 56 10.58 29.05 0.54
N VAL A 57 11.21 28.32 -0.38
CA VAL A 57 11.73 26.97 -0.13
C VAL A 57 13.22 26.93 -0.46
N LYS A 58 14.02 26.41 0.49
CA LYS A 58 15.45 26.25 0.29
C LYS A 58 15.73 25.16 -0.76
N PRO A 59 16.81 25.25 -1.55
CA PRO A 59 17.13 24.24 -2.55
C PRO A 59 17.25 22.80 -2.01
N GLU A 60 17.67 22.65 -0.75
CA GLU A 60 17.85 21.38 -0.03
C GLU A 60 16.56 20.83 0.59
N ASP A 61 15.48 21.62 0.61
CA ASP A 61 14.18 21.19 1.11
C ASP A 61 13.37 20.56 -0.01
N TRP A 62 12.69 19.45 0.29
CA TRP A 62 11.55 19.05 -0.52
C TRP A 62 10.38 20.01 -0.30
N ILE A 63 9.52 20.11 -1.31
CA ILE A 63 8.18 20.68 -1.24
C ILE A 63 7.14 19.58 -1.49
N ILE A 64 6.10 19.52 -0.67
CA ILE A 64 4.95 18.62 -0.87
C ILE A 64 3.71 19.48 -1.03
N PHE A 65 2.96 19.23 -2.11
CA PHE A 65 1.67 19.84 -2.39
C PHE A 65 0.52 18.91 -1.99
N ASN A 66 -0.69 19.46 -2.00
CA ASN A 66 -1.93 18.77 -1.64
C ASN A 66 -1.90 18.20 -0.21
N LEU A 67 -1.72 19.09 0.76
CA LEU A 67 -1.63 18.74 2.18
C LEU A 67 -2.90 18.02 2.64
N GLU A 68 -2.72 16.86 3.27
CA GLU A 68 -3.78 15.94 3.71
C GLU A 68 -4.83 15.58 2.64
N ILE A 69 -4.47 15.65 1.35
CA ILE A 69 -5.37 15.36 0.22
C ILE A 69 -6.61 16.27 0.27
N GLY A 70 -6.41 17.55 0.62
CA GLY A 70 -7.50 18.54 0.66
C GLY A 70 -8.07 18.88 -0.72
N GLY A 71 -7.34 18.60 -1.80
CA GLY A 71 -7.76 18.84 -3.17
C GLY A 71 -7.86 17.57 -4.01
N LEU A 72 -8.77 17.59 -4.98
CA LEU A 72 -8.99 16.49 -5.93
C LEU A 72 -8.03 16.62 -7.13
N TYR A 73 -6.74 16.40 -6.89
CA TYR A 73 -5.72 16.37 -7.93
C TYR A 73 -4.52 15.55 -7.50
N ARG A 74 -3.78 15.06 -8.50
CA ARG A 74 -2.52 14.34 -8.31
C ARG A 74 -1.35 15.29 -8.41
N VAL A 75 -0.24 14.96 -7.78
CA VAL A 75 0.96 15.79 -7.83
C VAL A 75 2.12 15.02 -8.44
N GLN A 76 2.67 15.58 -9.51
CA GLN A 76 3.94 15.15 -10.08
C GLN A 76 5.02 16.17 -9.74
N TYR A 77 6.12 15.67 -9.18
CA TYR A 77 7.31 16.47 -8.93
C TYR A 77 8.43 16.16 -9.93
N ASP A 78 9.41 17.05 -10.01
CA ASP A 78 10.67 16.74 -10.68
C ASP A 78 11.48 15.69 -9.90
N ASN A 79 12.48 15.10 -10.58
CA ASN A 79 13.27 14.00 -10.03
C ASN A 79 14.11 14.40 -8.80
N ARG A 80 14.50 15.67 -8.64
CA ARG A 80 15.24 16.14 -7.46
C ARG A 80 14.31 16.13 -6.25
N ASN A 81 13.12 16.71 -6.39
CA ASN A 81 12.15 16.75 -5.30
C ASN A 81 11.67 15.35 -4.89
N TRP A 82 11.39 14.46 -5.86
CA TRP A 82 11.09 13.06 -5.56
C TRP A 82 12.19 12.37 -4.76
N LYS A 83 13.47 12.55 -5.13
CA LYS A 83 14.59 11.97 -4.38
C LYS A 83 14.68 12.48 -2.95
N MET A 84 14.42 13.76 -2.71
CA MET A 84 14.42 14.35 -1.37
C MET A 84 13.25 13.82 -0.51
N ILE A 85 12.07 13.65 -1.10
CA ILE A 85 10.92 13.00 -0.44
C ILE A 85 11.26 11.55 -0.11
N ILE A 86 11.80 10.78 -1.07
CA ILE A 86 12.18 9.38 -0.87
C ILE A 86 13.25 9.24 0.22
N ALA A 87 14.23 10.14 0.26
CA ALA A 87 15.24 10.15 1.31
C ALA A 87 14.61 10.39 2.70
N THR A 88 13.65 11.30 2.79
CA THR A 88 12.90 11.55 4.04
C THR A 88 12.09 10.33 4.46
N LEU A 89 11.33 9.73 3.54
CA LEU A 89 10.52 8.55 3.82
C LEU A 89 11.38 7.35 4.25
N ASN A 90 12.55 7.14 3.66
CA ASN A 90 13.46 6.05 4.04
C ASN A 90 14.33 6.36 5.28
N SER A 91 14.12 7.50 5.95
CA SER A 91 14.80 7.85 7.20
C SER A 91 13.98 7.44 8.44
N ASP A 92 14.56 7.58 9.62
CA ASP A 92 13.84 7.38 10.89
C ASP A 92 12.80 8.48 11.15
N ASN A 93 12.89 9.60 10.43
CA ASN A 93 12.00 10.75 10.55
C ASN A 93 10.87 10.74 9.50
N TYR A 94 10.51 9.59 8.95
CA TYR A 94 9.49 9.48 7.90
C TYR A 94 8.11 10.03 8.32
N THR A 95 7.81 10.00 9.62
CA THR A 95 6.57 10.49 10.24
C THR A 95 6.46 12.03 10.24
N ILE A 96 7.52 12.77 9.89
CA ILE A 96 7.43 14.21 9.61
C ILE A 96 6.41 14.47 8.49
N ILE A 97 6.29 13.55 7.53
CA ILE A 97 5.23 13.57 6.52
C ILE A 97 4.04 12.78 7.11
N PRO A 98 2.85 13.39 7.30
CA PRO A 98 1.69 12.71 7.86
C PRO A 98 1.21 11.53 6.99
N ALA A 99 0.55 10.55 7.61
CA ALA A 99 0.09 9.33 6.94
C ALA A 99 -0.66 9.61 5.64
N MET A 100 -1.62 10.53 5.66
CA MET A 100 -2.43 10.82 4.48
C MET A 100 -1.58 11.31 3.30
N ASN A 101 -0.57 12.14 3.56
CA ASN A 101 0.38 12.55 2.53
C ASN A 101 1.32 11.42 2.09
N ARG A 102 1.79 10.56 3.00
CA ARG A 102 2.60 9.38 2.62
C ARG A 102 1.83 8.43 1.72
N ALA A 103 0.56 8.17 2.04
CA ALA A 103 -0.36 7.40 1.21
C ALA A 103 -0.53 8.02 -0.18
N ASN A 104 -0.79 9.34 -0.25
CA ASN A 104 -0.94 10.02 -1.54
C ASN A 104 0.35 9.99 -2.38
N LEU A 105 1.51 10.16 -1.76
CA LEU A 105 2.80 10.09 -2.44
C LEU A 105 3.04 8.70 -3.05
N LEU A 106 2.70 7.63 -2.31
CA LEU A 106 2.73 6.26 -2.84
C LEU A 106 1.76 6.09 -4.01
N LEU A 107 0.51 6.53 -3.86
CA LEU A 107 -0.49 6.45 -4.93
C LEU A 107 -0.01 7.16 -6.20
N ASP A 108 0.43 8.41 -6.08
CA ASP A 108 0.86 9.23 -7.21
C ASP A 108 2.12 8.66 -7.86
N ILE A 109 3.16 8.30 -7.10
CA ILE A 109 4.39 7.81 -7.71
C ILE A 109 4.20 6.49 -8.46
N PHE A 110 3.35 5.58 -7.95
CA PHE A 110 3.07 4.31 -8.60
C PHE A 110 2.18 4.50 -9.83
N ASP A 111 1.19 5.38 -9.77
CA ASP A 111 0.31 5.68 -10.91
C ASP A 111 1.05 6.41 -12.04
N LEU A 112 1.93 7.35 -11.70
CA LEU A 112 2.83 7.99 -12.67
C LEU A 112 3.83 7.00 -13.27
N ALA A 113 4.33 6.04 -12.47
CA ALA A 113 5.19 4.98 -12.98
C ALA A 113 4.44 4.02 -13.93
N TRP A 114 3.19 3.69 -13.58
CA TRP A 114 2.31 2.87 -14.41
C TRP A 114 2.06 3.49 -15.79
N LYS A 115 1.92 4.82 -15.85
CA LYS A 115 1.76 5.58 -17.09
C LYS A 115 3.06 5.74 -17.90
N GLY A 116 4.20 5.36 -17.32
CA GLY A 116 5.52 5.52 -17.94
C GLY A 116 6.12 6.93 -17.80
N GLU A 117 5.51 7.81 -17.01
CA GLU A 117 6.03 9.17 -16.76
C GLU A 117 7.14 9.19 -15.73
N LEU A 118 7.11 8.23 -14.80
CA LEU A 118 8.20 7.97 -13.87
C LEU A 118 8.73 6.54 -14.07
N LYS A 119 9.98 6.34 -13.69
CA LYS A 119 10.58 4.99 -13.70
C LYS A 119 10.08 4.22 -12.48
N TYR A 120 9.68 2.96 -12.66
CA TYR A 120 9.38 2.05 -11.54
C TYR A 120 10.52 1.95 -10.51
N SER A 121 11.78 2.10 -10.93
CA SER A 121 12.91 2.14 -10.01
C SER A 121 12.80 3.24 -8.95
N LEU A 122 12.13 4.35 -9.25
CA LEU A 122 11.89 5.44 -8.32
C LEU A 122 10.74 5.09 -7.35
N ALA A 123 9.63 4.57 -7.89
CA ALA A 123 8.49 4.10 -7.09
C ALA A 123 8.88 2.98 -6.11
N LEU A 124 9.62 1.96 -6.58
CA LEU A 124 10.13 0.87 -5.75
C LEU A 124 11.19 1.33 -4.72
N LYS A 125 11.92 2.42 -4.99
CA LYS A 125 12.79 3.04 -3.98
C LYS A 125 11.99 3.76 -2.90
N MET A 126 10.86 4.38 -3.25
CA MET A 126 9.95 4.94 -2.25
C MET A 126 9.38 3.83 -1.37
N ALA A 127 8.77 2.80 -1.97
CA ALA A 127 8.09 1.72 -1.25
C ALA A 127 8.98 0.94 -0.26
N LYS A 128 10.31 1.05 -0.34
CA LYS A 128 11.22 0.52 0.69
C LYS A 128 10.89 1.00 2.10
N TYR A 129 10.38 2.21 2.24
CA TYR A 129 10.01 2.74 3.55
C TYR A 129 8.81 2.01 4.19
N LEU A 130 8.02 1.26 3.42
CA LEU A 130 6.89 0.51 3.99
C LEU A 130 7.32 -0.45 5.10
N ASN A 131 8.58 -0.92 5.07
CA ASN A 131 9.13 -1.81 6.09
C ASN A 131 9.13 -1.26 7.53
N ARG A 132 8.96 0.05 7.70
CA ARG A 132 8.91 0.75 9.00
C ARG A 132 7.58 1.45 9.25
N GLU A 133 6.69 1.48 8.26
CA GLU A 133 5.37 2.09 8.37
C GLU A 133 4.55 1.38 9.45
N THR A 134 3.85 2.16 10.27
CA THR A 134 2.98 1.69 11.35
C THR A 134 1.53 2.07 11.12
N GLU A 135 1.25 3.00 10.20
CA GLU A 135 -0.12 3.44 9.96
C GLU A 135 -0.77 2.62 8.84
N TYR A 136 -2.04 2.24 9.04
CA TYR A 136 -2.77 1.37 8.13
C TYR A 136 -2.93 1.97 6.73
N VAL A 137 -3.23 3.27 6.63
CA VAL A 137 -3.59 3.91 5.37
C VAL A 137 -2.43 3.91 4.35
N PRO A 138 -1.21 4.39 4.67
CA PRO A 138 -0.10 4.31 3.73
C PRO A 138 0.29 2.88 3.40
N LEU A 139 0.26 1.99 4.40
CA LEU A 139 0.63 0.59 4.25
C LEU A 139 -0.31 -0.13 3.28
N SER A 140 -1.62 -0.03 3.49
CA SER A 140 -2.63 -0.64 2.62
C SER A 140 -2.55 -0.14 1.17
N PHE A 141 -2.43 1.17 0.94
CA PHE A 141 -2.30 1.70 -0.43
C PHE A 141 -0.98 1.32 -1.10
N GLY A 142 0.14 1.38 -0.37
CA GLY A 142 1.44 0.98 -0.90
C GLY A 142 1.47 -0.49 -1.31
N LEU A 143 0.94 -1.37 -0.45
CA LEU A 143 0.82 -2.80 -0.71
C LEU A 143 -0.15 -3.09 -1.87
N GLN A 144 -1.30 -2.40 -1.96
CA GLN A 144 -2.21 -2.54 -3.09
C GLN A 144 -1.53 -2.23 -4.44
N LYS A 145 -0.72 -1.18 -4.52
CA LYS A 145 0.04 -0.85 -5.75
C LYS A 145 1.09 -1.91 -6.08
N LEU A 146 1.73 -2.49 -5.07
CA LEU A 146 2.66 -3.60 -5.25
C LEU A 146 1.95 -4.88 -5.71
N SER A 147 0.75 -5.18 -5.20
CA SER A 147 -0.05 -6.34 -5.61
C SER A 147 -0.37 -6.30 -7.11
N ALA A 148 -0.74 -5.13 -7.65
CA ALA A 148 -0.96 -4.95 -9.09
C ALA A 148 0.29 -5.31 -9.93
N ILE A 149 1.49 -4.95 -9.44
CA ILE A 149 2.76 -5.33 -10.07
C ILE A 149 2.98 -6.85 -9.95
N GLY A 150 2.75 -7.42 -8.77
CA GLY A 150 2.87 -8.86 -8.54
C GLY A 150 2.01 -9.68 -9.49
N GLY A 151 0.74 -9.28 -9.69
CA GLY A 151 -0.17 -9.92 -10.64
C GLY A 151 0.32 -9.90 -12.09
N MET A 152 1.02 -8.83 -12.51
CA MET A 152 1.66 -8.78 -13.83
C MET A 152 2.88 -9.67 -13.94
N LEU A 153 3.62 -9.83 -12.84
CA LEU A 153 4.89 -10.55 -12.82
C LEU A 153 4.74 -12.04 -12.54
N ILE A 154 3.61 -12.52 -12.02
CA ILE A 154 3.45 -13.89 -11.48
C ILE A 154 3.84 -15.03 -12.43
N ARG A 155 3.71 -14.82 -13.75
CA ARG A 155 4.11 -15.81 -14.79
C ARG A 155 5.42 -15.47 -15.49
N THR A 156 6.26 -14.67 -14.87
CA THR A 156 7.52 -14.19 -15.45
C THR A 156 8.72 -14.66 -14.62
N PRO A 157 9.91 -14.82 -15.23
CA PRO A 157 11.11 -15.25 -14.49
C PRO A 157 11.55 -14.29 -13.37
N ILE A 158 11.18 -13.01 -13.45
CA ILE A 158 11.56 -12.01 -12.46
C ILE A 158 10.70 -12.07 -11.18
N TYR A 159 9.61 -12.86 -11.18
CA TYR A 159 8.69 -12.94 -10.04
C TYR A 159 9.40 -13.32 -8.73
N GLY A 160 10.37 -14.24 -8.76
CA GLY A 160 11.13 -14.63 -7.58
C GLY A 160 11.89 -13.45 -6.95
N ASN A 161 12.44 -12.53 -7.76
CA ASN A 161 13.09 -11.32 -7.27
C ASN A 161 12.06 -10.36 -6.65
N PHE A 162 10.88 -10.26 -7.25
CA PHE A 162 9.79 -9.47 -6.70
C PHE A 162 9.30 -10.03 -5.36
N GLN A 163 9.12 -11.35 -5.24
CA GLN A 163 8.78 -11.98 -3.96
C GLN A 163 9.83 -11.69 -2.88
N THR A 164 11.12 -11.80 -3.22
CA THR A 164 12.22 -11.44 -2.28
C THR A 164 12.15 -9.98 -1.86
N TYR A 165 11.84 -9.07 -2.79
CA TYR A 165 11.62 -7.66 -2.47
C TYR A 165 10.44 -7.48 -1.51
N ILE A 166 9.28 -8.09 -1.77
CA ILE A 166 8.11 -8.02 -0.89
C ILE A 166 8.40 -8.58 0.50
N ARG A 167 9.06 -9.75 0.61
CA ARG A 167 9.49 -10.32 1.89
C ARG A 167 10.37 -9.35 2.69
N SER A 168 11.24 -8.59 2.02
CA SER A 168 12.08 -7.59 2.69
C SER A 168 11.29 -6.38 3.26
N LEU A 169 10.10 -6.11 2.71
CA LEU A 169 9.20 -5.09 3.24
C LEU A 169 8.35 -5.63 4.38
N ILE A 170 7.74 -6.80 4.19
CA ILE A 170 6.74 -7.37 5.11
C ILE A 170 7.37 -8.04 6.33
N GLY A 171 8.51 -8.72 6.17
CA GLY A 171 9.15 -9.48 7.25
C GLY A 171 9.39 -8.68 8.53
N PRO A 172 10.02 -7.48 8.46
CA PRO A 172 10.21 -6.63 9.62
C PRO A 172 8.90 -6.20 10.29
N ILE A 173 7.83 -5.99 9.50
CA ILE A 173 6.52 -5.59 10.02
C ILE A 173 5.86 -6.78 10.73
N TYR A 174 5.84 -7.95 10.09
CA TYR A 174 5.26 -9.17 10.65
C TYR A 174 5.95 -9.58 11.96
N ALA A 175 7.28 -9.39 12.06
CA ALA A 175 8.04 -9.67 13.27
C ALA A 175 7.58 -8.86 14.50
N ARG A 176 6.91 -7.71 14.32
CA ARG A 176 6.34 -6.92 15.43
C ARG A 176 5.11 -7.56 16.06
N TYR A 177 4.36 -8.35 15.29
CA TYR A 177 3.16 -9.02 15.76
C TYR A 177 3.46 -10.38 16.38
N ASP A 178 4.58 -11.00 16.00
CA ASP A 178 5.20 -12.23 16.55
C ASP A 178 4.35 -13.52 16.51
N ASN A 179 3.02 -13.41 16.58
CA ASN A 179 2.04 -14.46 16.66
C ASN A 179 0.73 -14.05 15.95
N LEU A 180 0.18 -14.98 15.17
CA LEU A 180 -1.13 -14.85 14.51
C LEU A 180 -2.31 -14.63 15.49
N LEU A 181 -2.18 -15.02 16.75
CA LEU A 181 -3.27 -14.86 17.74
C LEU A 181 -3.19 -13.56 18.56
N ASP A 182 -2.11 -12.78 18.43
CA ASP A 182 -1.88 -11.60 19.27
C ASP A 182 -2.33 -10.29 18.60
N ALA A 183 -3.62 -10.22 18.23
CA ALA A 183 -4.23 -9.09 17.51
C ALA A 183 -4.61 -7.90 18.42
N LYS A 184 -3.88 -7.66 19.52
CA LYS A 184 -4.42 -6.91 20.67
C LYS A 184 -4.72 -5.43 20.44
N GLU A 185 -4.02 -4.75 19.53
CA GLU A 185 -4.17 -3.28 19.39
C GLU A 185 -4.55 -2.79 17.97
N GLU A 186 -4.16 -3.51 16.91
CA GLU A 186 -4.33 -3.06 15.52
C GLU A 186 -4.80 -4.18 14.58
N PRO A 187 -6.03 -4.70 14.74
CA PRO A 187 -6.51 -5.88 14.01
C PRO A 187 -6.46 -5.71 12.49
N ARG A 188 -6.70 -4.48 11.98
CA ARG A 188 -6.64 -4.21 10.53
C ARG A 188 -5.24 -4.34 9.94
N ILE A 189 -4.21 -3.87 10.66
CA ILE A 189 -2.83 -3.97 10.18
C ILE A 189 -2.34 -5.41 10.35
N HIS A 190 -2.66 -6.02 11.49
CA HIS A 190 -2.34 -7.42 11.75
C HIS A 190 -2.90 -8.35 10.67
N ALA A 191 -4.17 -8.20 10.31
CA ALA A 191 -4.79 -8.96 9.23
C ALA A 191 -4.11 -8.74 7.87
N LEU A 192 -3.91 -7.48 7.49
CA LEU A 192 -3.23 -7.11 6.24
C LEU A 192 -1.82 -7.70 6.16
N ILE A 193 -1.04 -7.56 7.23
CA ILE A 193 0.35 -8.02 7.26
C ILE A 193 0.43 -9.54 7.33
N THR A 194 -0.49 -10.19 8.02
CA THR A 194 -0.62 -11.66 8.03
C THR A 194 -0.91 -12.20 6.63
N GLU A 195 -1.88 -11.62 5.93
CA GLU A 195 -2.23 -11.98 4.56
C GLU A 195 -0.98 -11.91 3.65
N TRP A 196 -0.29 -10.77 3.67
CA TRP A 196 0.92 -10.58 2.87
C TRP A 196 2.09 -11.49 3.30
N ALA A 197 2.29 -11.69 4.60
CA ALA A 197 3.38 -12.52 5.10
C ALA A 197 3.19 -13.97 4.66
N CYS A 198 1.97 -14.50 4.76
CA CYS A 198 1.66 -15.84 4.34
C CYS A 198 1.63 -15.96 2.81
N GLU A 199 1.01 -15.02 2.07
CA GLU A 199 0.99 -15.02 0.60
C GLU A 199 2.41 -15.09 0.02
N TYR A 200 3.35 -14.34 0.58
CA TYR A 200 4.74 -14.29 0.12
C TYR A 200 5.67 -15.24 0.89
N ASP A 201 5.17 -16.33 1.46
CA ASP A 201 5.93 -17.44 2.04
C ASP A 201 6.92 -17.02 3.15
N ILE A 202 6.54 -16.09 4.01
CA ILE A 202 7.30 -15.86 5.25
C ILE A 202 7.12 -17.09 6.13
N GLU A 203 8.21 -17.82 6.33
CA GLU A 203 8.24 -19.15 6.98
C GLU A 203 7.49 -19.19 8.31
N LYS A 204 7.70 -18.16 9.15
CA LYS A 204 7.03 -18.05 10.45
C LYS A 204 5.51 -17.92 10.31
N CYS A 205 5.01 -17.12 9.36
CA CYS A 205 3.57 -17.00 9.09
C CYS A 205 3.01 -18.33 8.61
N CYS A 206 3.65 -18.95 7.62
CA CYS A 206 3.18 -20.20 7.04
C CYS A 206 3.13 -21.33 8.08
N THR A 207 4.17 -21.45 8.90
CA THR A 207 4.22 -22.45 9.97
C THR A 207 3.11 -22.24 11.01
N GLN A 208 2.90 -20.99 11.44
CA GLN A 208 1.83 -20.67 12.39
C GLN A 208 0.45 -20.94 11.80
N ALA A 209 0.21 -20.54 10.54
CA ALA A 209 -1.04 -20.77 9.83
C ALA A 209 -1.36 -22.27 9.69
N LEU A 210 -0.37 -23.07 9.27
CA LEU A 210 -0.54 -24.52 9.14
C LEU A 210 -0.79 -25.20 10.49
N ASN A 211 -0.13 -24.75 11.56
CA ASN A 211 -0.37 -25.29 12.90
C ASN A 211 -1.77 -24.94 13.41
N LEU A 212 -2.23 -23.70 13.23
CA LEU A 212 -3.59 -23.29 13.60
C LEU A 212 -4.65 -24.07 12.81
N PHE A 213 -4.44 -24.24 11.51
CA PHE A 213 -5.35 -25.01 10.67
C PHE A 213 -5.43 -26.47 11.11
N LYS A 214 -4.29 -27.12 11.39
CA LYS A 214 -4.26 -28.51 11.89
C LYS A 214 -4.96 -28.65 13.24
N GLN A 215 -4.78 -27.69 14.15
CA GLN A 215 -5.48 -27.69 15.43
C GLN A 215 -6.99 -27.62 15.24
N TRP A 216 -7.46 -26.77 14.33
CA TRP A 216 -8.88 -26.68 13.99
C TRP A 216 -9.41 -27.97 13.34
N GLN A 217 -8.68 -28.52 12.37
CA GLN A 217 -9.07 -29.73 11.64
C GLN A 217 -9.21 -30.96 12.56
N HIS A 218 -8.42 -31.02 13.64
CA HIS A 218 -8.46 -32.09 14.64
C HIS A 218 -9.34 -31.78 15.86
N ASP A 219 -10.05 -30.65 15.88
CA ASP A 219 -11.00 -30.35 16.95
C ASP A 219 -12.16 -31.36 16.92
N SER A 220 -12.69 -31.73 18.09
CA SER A 220 -13.82 -32.66 18.21
C SER A 220 -15.14 -32.08 17.66
N SER A 221 -15.22 -30.78 17.44
CA SER A 221 -16.40 -30.06 16.93
C SER A 221 -15.98 -28.86 16.06
N PRO A 222 -15.35 -29.10 14.90
CA PRO A 222 -14.72 -28.05 14.08
C PRO A 222 -15.73 -27.01 13.56
N ASP A 223 -16.99 -27.40 13.36
CA ASP A 223 -18.08 -26.51 12.95
C ASP A 223 -18.45 -25.47 14.03
N LYS A 224 -18.20 -25.78 15.31
CA LYS A 224 -18.52 -24.91 16.45
C LYS A 224 -17.30 -24.18 16.98
N ASN A 225 -16.13 -24.84 16.92
CA ASN A 225 -14.90 -24.39 17.54
C ASN A 225 -13.84 -24.14 16.48
N ASN A 226 -13.97 -23.03 15.76
CA ASN A 226 -12.91 -22.55 14.90
C ASN A 226 -11.99 -21.59 15.68
N PRO A 227 -10.77 -21.99 16.06
CA PRO A 227 -9.85 -21.17 16.85
C PRO A 227 -9.23 -20.02 16.03
N ILE A 228 -9.42 -19.99 14.71
CA ILE A 228 -8.80 -19.01 13.82
C ILE A 228 -9.62 -17.71 13.86
N PRO A 229 -9.01 -16.58 14.25
CA PRO A 229 -9.65 -15.27 14.23
C PRO A 229 -10.16 -14.92 12.82
N THR A 230 -11.34 -14.31 12.76
CA THR A 230 -12.10 -14.10 11.51
C THR A 230 -11.36 -13.23 10.49
N ASP A 231 -10.52 -12.32 10.97
CA ASP A 231 -9.72 -11.38 10.20
C ASP A 231 -8.52 -12.04 9.49
N ILE A 232 -8.02 -13.16 10.00
CA ILE A 232 -6.88 -13.89 9.41
C ILE A 232 -7.27 -15.24 8.77
N ARG A 233 -8.54 -15.65 8.82
CA ARG A 233 -9.02 -16.91 8.21
C ARG A 233 -8.62 -17.04 6.75
N GLY A 234 -8.75 -15.98 5.95
CA GLY A 234 -8.35 -16.01 4.54
C GLY A 234 -6.88 -16.35 4.34
N ALA A 235 -5.99 -15.76 5.14
CA ALA A 235 -4.57 -16.08 5.11
C ALA A 235 -4.31 -17.54 5.53
N VAL A 236 -4.96 -18.00 6.60
CA VAL A 236 -4.77 -19.36 7.13
C VAL A 236 -5.30 -20.42 6.17
N TYR A 237 -6.52 -20.26 5.66
CA TYR A 237 -7.16 -21.21 4.75
C TYR A 237 -6.40 -21.30 3.44
N SER A 238 -6.07 -20.15 2.83
CA SER A 238 -5.28 -20.10 1.60
C SER A 238 -3.92 -20.77 1.75
N THR A 239 -3.24 -20.52 2.88
CA THR A 239 -1.96 -21.17 3.21
C THR A 239 -2.12 -22.68 3.36
N ALA A 240 -3.15 -23.13 4.09
CA ALA A 240 -3.42 -24.54 4.30
C ALA A 240 -3.71 -25.26 2.98
N VAL A 241 -4.53 -24.68 2.10
CA VAL A 241 -4.81 -25.24 0.77
C VAL A 241 -3.54 -25.30 -0.07
N ARG A 242 -2.72 -24.24 -0.06
CA ARG A 242 -1.50 -24.16 -0.88
C ARG A 242 -0.46 -25.21 -0.54
N PHE A 243 -0.28 -25.51 0.75
CA PHE A 243 0.70 -26.51 1.23
C PHE A 243 0.06 -27.88 1.56
N GLY A 244 -1.26 -27.97 1.51
CA GLY A 244 -2.03 -29.17 1.79
C GLY A 244 -2.27 -30.03 0.56
N GLY A 245 -3.16 -31.00 0.72
CA GLY A 245 -3.65 -31.87 -0.35
C GLY A 245 -5.17 -31.94 -0.35
N SER A 246 -5.71 -33.00 -0.94
CA SER A 246 -7.16 -33.22 -1.03
C SER A 246 -7.85 -33.22 0.34
N GLU A 247 -7.22 -33.74 1.39
CA GLU A 247 -7.80 -33.77 2.74
C GLU A 247 -8.13 -32.37 3.29
N VAL A 248 -7.22 -31.41 3.11
CA VAL A 248 -7.42 -30.01 3.51
C VAL A 248 -8.53 -29.37 2.68
N TRP A 249 -8.55 -29.66 1.38
CA TRP A 249 -9.56 -29.15 0.46
C TRP A 249 -10.96 -29.66 0.79
N ASP A 250 -11.10 -30.97 1.01
CA ASP A 250 -12.37 -31.62 1.32
C ASP A 250 -12.93 -31.11 2.66
N PHE A 251 -12.07 -30.93 3.66
CA PHE A 251 -12.46 -30.33 4.94
C PHE A 251 -13.01 -28.91 4.78
N LEU A 252 -12.31 -28.03 4.05
CA LEU A 252 -12.79 -26.66 3.80
C LEU A 252 -14.04 -26.64 2.92
N TRP A 253 -14.17 -27.58 2.00
CA TRP A 253 -15.38 -27.73 1.19
C TRP A 253 -16.60 -28.10 2.05
N ASP A 254 -16.42 -28.97 3.04
CA ASP A 254 -17.47 -29.29 4.01
C ASP A 254 -17.84 -28.09 4.87
N VAL A 255 -16.86 -27.33 5.36
CA VAL A 255 -17.09 -26.07 6.08
C VAL A 255 -17.90 -25.09 5.21
N TYR A 256 -17.54 -24.94 3.93
CA TYR A 256 -18.27 -24.09 2.99
C TYR A 256 -19.72 -24.54 2.79
N ARG A 257 -19.95 -25.85 2.63
CA ARG A 257 -21.31 -26.41 2.42
C ARG A 257 -22.18 -26.24 3.66
N ASN A 258 -21.63 -26.50 4.84
CA ASN A 258 -22.35 -26.50 6.11
C ASN A 258 -22.53 -25.10 6.72
N SER A 259 -21.69 -24.13 6.33
CA SER A 259 -21.80 -22.77 6.83
C SER A 259 -23.12 -22.11 6.40
N ASN A 260 -23.72 -21.35 7.32
CA ASN A 260 -24.84 -20.44 7.05
C ASN A 260 -24.41 -18.97 6.93
N TYR A 261 -23.11 -18.68 7.11
CA TYR A 261 -22.57 -17.33 7.04
C TYR A 261 -21.98 -17.06 5.65
N ALA A 262 -22.57 -16.11 4.92
CA ALA A 262 -22.07 -15.69 3.61
C ALA A 262 -20.61 -15.18 3.66
N THR A 263 -20.21 -14.57 4.79
CA THR A 263 -18.84 -14.10 5.01
C THR A 263 -17.83 -15.24 5.11
N GLU A 264 -18.20 -16.38 5.72
CA GLU A 264 -17.33 -17.56 5.78
C GLU A 264 -17.23 -18.22 4.41
N LYS A 265 -18.35 -18.32 3.67
CA LYS A 265 -18.37 -18.88 2.31
C LYS A 265 -17.57 -18.10 1.28
N ARG A 266 -17.32 -16.81 1.53
CA ARG A 266 -16.57 -15.94 0.63
C ARG A 266 -15.05 -16.15 0.73
N ILE A 267 -14.59 -16.67 1.86
CA ILE A 267 -13.17 -16.96 2.13
C ILE A 267 -12.75 -18.16 1.29
#